data_AF-A0A0P0Y308-F1
#
_entry.id   AF-A0A0P0Y308-F1
#
_cell.length_a   1.000
_cell.length_b   1.000
_cell.length_c   1.000
_cell.angle_alpha   90.00
_cell.angle_beta   90.00
_cell.angle_gamma   90.00
#
_symmetry.space_group_name_H-M   'P 1'
#
loop_
_entity.id
_entity.type
_entity.pdbx_description
1 polymer ?
#
loop_
_entity_poly.entity_id
_entity_poly.type
_entity_poly.pdbx_seq_one_letter_code
_entity_poly.pdbx_strand_id
1 'polypeptide(L)' 'EERWYNFDDSHVSAINEEDVKSGAAYVLFYRRVRGGAASNAIHPHVNQNHRSSQR' A
#
# COMPACT_ATOMS: atom_id res chain seq x y z
N GLU A 1 9.82 0.85 -11.51
CA GLU A 1 10.04 2.13 -10.82
C GLU A 1 8.85 2.42 -9.92
N GLU A 2 9.08 2.90 -8.70
CA GLU A 2 8.03 3.30 -7.75
C GLU A 2 7.80 4.81 -7.88
N ARG A 3 6.89 5.21 -8.77
CA ARG A 3 6.59 6.63 -9.05
C ARG A 3 5.12 6.93 -8.77
N TRP A 4 4.85 8.15 -8.35
CA TRP A 4 3.50 8.68 -8.20
C TRP A 4 3.02 9.31 -9.52
N TYR A 5 1.74 9.13 -9.82
CA TYR A 5 1.09 9.71 -10.99
C TYR A 5 -0.20 10.40 -10.58
N ASN A 6 -0.47 11.54 -11.19
CA ASN A 6 -1.78 12.19 -11.17
C ASN A 6 -2.59 11.75 -12.39
N PHE A 7 -3.85 11.42 -12.17
CA PHE A 7 -4.82 11.07 -13.20
C PHE A 7 -5.92 12.13 -13.17
N ASP A 8 -5.96 12.96 -14.21
CA ASP A 8 -6.93 14.05 -14.35
C ASP A 8 -7.66 13.88 -15.69
N ASP A 9 -8.77 13.15 -15.65
CA ASP A 9 -9.56 12.71 -16.80
C ASP A 9 -8.71 12.05 -17.90
N SER A 10 -8.35 12.79 -18.96
CA SER A 10 -7.55 12.33 -20.09
C SER A 10 -6.04 12.57 -19.92
N HIS A 11 -5.61 13.24 -18.86
CA HIS A 11 -4.23 13.61 -18.60
C HIS A 11 -3.61 12.72 -17.53
N VAL A 12 -2.45 12.15 -17.86
CA VAL A 12 -1.63 11.39 -16.91
C VAL A 12 -0.25 12.04 -16.84
N SER A 13 0.19 12.38 -15.63
CA SER A 13 1.48 13.03 -15.40
C SER A 13 2.18 12.45 -14.18
N ALA A 14 3.51 12.40 -14.21
CA ALA A 14 4.30 12.06 -13.03
C ALA A 14 4.25 13.22 -12.02
N ILE A 15 4.16 12.90 -10.73
CA ILE A 15 4.15 13.86 -9.63
C ILE A 15 5.15 13.45 -8.55
N ASN A 16 5.53 14.38 -7.69
CA ASN A 16 6.36 14.06 -6.55
C ASN A 16 5.52 13.49 -5.40
N GLU A 17 6.16 12.77 -4.47
CA GLU A 17 5.46 12.23 -3.30
C GLU A 17 4.92 13.34 -2.38
N GLU A 18 5.59 14.50 -2.29
CA GLU A 18 5.11 15.63 -1.51
C GLU A 18 3.75 16.17 -2.00
N ASP A 19 3.47 16.13 -3.30
CA ASP A 19 2.23 16.65 -3.89
C ASP A 19 1.01 15.79 -3.52
N VAL A 20 1.24 14.51 -3.21
CA VAL A 20 0.19 13.57 -2.77
C VAL A 20 -0.34 13.95 -1.38
N LYS A 21 0.47 14.65 -0.56
CA LYS A 21 0.15 15.00 0.84
C LYS A 21 -0.64 16.31 0.91
N SER A 22 -1.74 16.39 0.16
CA SER A 22 -2.61 17.57 0.06
C SER A 22 -3.93 17.41 0.83
N GLY A 23 -4.46 18.54 1.33
CA GLY A 23 -5.78 18.61 1.96
C GLY A 23 -6.95 18.43 0.98
N ALA A 24 -6.68 18.36 -0.32
CA ALA A 24 -7.68 18.06 -1.35
C ALA A 24 -8.12 16.59 -1.39
N ALA A 25 -7.45 15.69 -0.64
CA ALA A 25 -7.76 14.28 -0.67
C ALA A 25 -9.14 13.97 -0.07
N TYR A 26 -9.98 13.25 -0.83
CA TYR A 26 -11.30 12.79 -0.38
C TYR A 26 -11.26 11.36 0.16
N VAL A 27 -10.53 10.45 -0.49
CA VAL A 27 -10.42 9.02 -0.11
C VAL A 27 -8.96 8.58 -0.16
N LEU A 28 -8.55 7.78 0.82
CA LEU A 28 -7.19 7.25 0.94
C LEU A 28 -7.19 5.72 0.87
N PHE A 29 -6.26 5.17 0.10
CA PHE A 29 -6.06 3.73 -0.04
C PHE A 29 -4.68 3.34 0.50
N TYR A 30 -4.64 2.30 1.34
CA TYR A 30 -3.40 1.78 1.92
C TYR A 30 -3.30 0.26 1.73
N ARG A 31 -2.08 -0.23 1.44
CA ARG A 31 -1.77 -1.65 1.45
C ARG A 31 -1.15 -2.05 2.78
N ARG A 32 -1.57 -3.19 3.34
CA ARG A 32 -0.87 -3.79 4.49
C ARG A 32 0.50 -4.29 4.04
N VAL A 33 1.57 -3.78 4.64
CA VAL A 33 2.95 -4.27 4.41
C VAL A 33 3.12 -5.60 5.15
N ARG A 34 3.49 -6.67 4.44
CA ARG A 34 3.84 -7.97 5.05
C ARG A 34 5.36 -8.01 5.18
N GLY A 35 5.92 -7.75 6.36
CA GLY A 35 7.35 -8.05 6.61
C GLY A 35 8.25 -6.95 7.22
N GLY A 36 7.73 -5.93 7.90
CA GLY A 36 8.60 -5.01 8.63
C GLY A 36 7.85 -3.81 9.20
N ALA A 37 8.24 -3.38 10.40
CA ALA A 37 7.69 -2.26 11.19
C ALA A 37 6.49 -2.53 12.11
N ALA A 38 6.40 -3.74 12.68
CA ALA A 38 6.03 -3.87 14.10
C ALA A 38 7.29 -3.98 14.96
N SER A 39 8.30 -3.14 14.68
CA SER A 39 9.30 -2.75 15.69
C SER A 39 8.70 -1.61 16.51
N ASN A 40 7.58 -1.90 17.17
CA ASN A 40 6.89 -1.18 18.26
C ASN A 40 5.43 -1.65 18.28
N ALA A 41 5.22 -2.80 18.93
CA ALA A 41 3.96 -3.33 19.46
C ALA A 41 2.89 -3.91 18.49
N ILE A 42 2.42 -5.10 18.90
CA ILE A 42 1.18 -5.84 18.56
C ILE A 42 1.26 -6.88 17.41
N HIS A 43 1.66 -8.08 17.85
CA HIS A 43 1.32 -9.44 17.40
C HIS A 43 1.23 -9.80 15.90
N PRO A 44 2.00 -10.80 15.44
CA PRO A 44 1.91 -11.30 14.06
C PRO A 44 0.57 -12.01 13.87
N HIS A 45 -0.23 -11.54 12.91
CA HIS A 45 -1.36 -12.29 12.38
C HIS A 45 -0.83 -13.59 11.74
N VAL A 46 -0.87 -14.67 12.50
CA VAL A 46 -0.77 -16.04 12.05
C VAL A 46 -1.81 -16.26 10.95
N ASN A 47 -1.38 -16.44 9.70
CA ASN A 47 -2.21 -17.09 8.68
C ASN A 47 -1.67 -18.52 8.54
N GLN A 48 -2.40 -19.48 9.12
CA GLN A 48 -2.02 -20.89 9.12
C GLN A 48 -2.17 -21.46 7.72
N ASN A 49 -1.02 -21.82 7.13
CA ASN A 49 -0.93 -22.67 5.96
C ASN A 49 -1.63 -24.01 6.22
N HIS A 50 -2.79 -24.26 5.61
CA HIS A 50 -3.28 -25.62 5.43
C HIS A 50 -2.53 -26.22 4.25
N ARG A 51 -1.45 -26.91 4.59
CA ARG A 51 -0.67 -27.79 3.74
C ARG A 51 -1.52 -29.05 3.50
N SER A 52 -2.30 -29.08 2.42
CA SER A 52 -2.80 -30.35 1.86
C SER A 52 -1.92 -30.70 0.66
N SER A 53 -0.97 -31.61 0.89
CA SER A 53 -0.23 -32.23 -0.22
C SER A 53 -1.19 -33.15 -0.97
N GLN A 54 -1.27 -32.96 -2.29
CA GLN A 54 -1.98 -33.82 -3.23
C GLN A 54 -1.35 -35.21 -3.33
N ARG A 55 -2.25 -36.17 -3.60
CA ARG A 55 -2.11 -37.48 -4.28
C ARG A 55 -1.42 -38.62 -3.53
#